data_AF-A0A2T7AJX2-F1
#
_entry.id   AF-A0A2T7AJX2-F1
#
_cell.length_a   1.000
_cell.length_b   1.000
_cell.length_c   1.000
_cell.angle_alpha   90.00
_cell.angle_beta   90.00
_cell.angle_gamma   90.00
#
_symmetry.space_group_name_H-M   'P 1'
#
loop_
_entity.id
_entity.type
_entity.pdbx_description
1 polymer ?
#
loop_
_entity_poly.entity_id
_entity_poly.type
_entity_poly.pdbx_seq_one_letter_code
_entity_poly.pdbx_strand_id
1 'polypeptide(L)'
;MSFCWDSIIDKKVYETTLIFHDETWQKMLTTEVSNYNPKEAYFFRFMVIGLAPEGKVRVWLKNNGRPNLEQTKTKIITVSGKELDMCKGITGHPYGYVYYGETPDFIKGKEYPYGIW
;
A
#
# COMPACT_ATOMS: atom_id res chain seq x y z
N MET A 1 8.08 -6.57 6.13
CA MET A 1 7.74 -6.88 4.72
C MET A 1 8.20 -5.71 3.88
N SER A 2 8.82 -5.96 2.73
CA SER A 2 9.27 -4.89 1.83
C SER A 2 8.75 -5.15 0.42
N PHE A 3 8.37 -4.09 -0.30
CA PHE A 3 7.83 -4.20 -1.65
C PHE A 3 8.10 -2.94 -2.47
N CYS A 4 8.17 -3.13 -3.79
CA CYS A 4 8.31 -2.06 -4.78
C CYS A 4 6.94 -1.70 -5.35
N TRP A 5 6.72 -0.43 -5.65
CA TRP A 5 5.55 0.02 -6.39
C TRP A 5 5.81 1.30 -7.17
N ASP A 6 5.10 1.45 -8.27
CA ASP A 6 5.26 2.58 -9.18
C ASP A 6 4.10 3.55 -9.01
N SER A 7 4.43 4.82 -8.73
CA SER A 7 3.47 5.91 -8.80
C SER A 7 3.50 6.50 -10.19
N ILE A 8 2.46 6.23 -10.98
CA ILE A 8 2.28 6.85 -12.30
C ILE A 8 2.11 8.37 -12.15
N ILE A 9 1.45 8.80 -11.07
CA ILE A 9 1.20 10.21 -10.78
C ILE A 9 2.51 10.96 -10.45
N ASP A 10 3.30 10.42 -9.53
CA ASP A 10 4.59 11.04 -9.16
C ASP A 10 5.68 10.77 -10.19
N LYS A 11 5.44 9.83 -11.10
CA LYS A 11 6.41 9.30 -12.08
C LYS A 11 7.66 8.75 -11.39
N LYS A 12 7.46 8.06 -10.25
CA LYS A 12 8.54 7.56 -9.40
C LYS A 12 8.28 6.12 -9.00
N VAL A 13 9.38 5.39 -8.82
CA VAL A 13 9.38 4.11 -8.11
C VAL A 13 9.55 4.39 -6.62
N TYR A 14 8.75 3.71 -5.83
CA TYR A 14 8.83 3.68 -4.38
C TYR A 14 9.21 2.28 -3.90
N GLU A 15 10.05 2.26 -2.88
CA GLU A 15 10.32 1.08 -2.08
C GLU A 15 9.75 1.32 -0.69
N THR A 16 8.85 0.44 -0.26
CA THR A 16 8.22 0.56 1.05
C THR A 16 8.57 -0.65 1.92
N THR A 17 9.04 -0.37 3.13
CA THR A 17 9.26 -1.36 4.19
C THR A 17 8.25 -1.15 5.31
N LEU A 18 7.51 -2.21 5.63
CA LEU A 18 6.56 -2.31 6.73
C LEU A 18 7.19 -3.12 7.86
N ILE A 19 7.24 -2.51 9.06
CA ILE A 19 7.65 -3.15 10.30
C ILE A 19 6.41 -3.18 11.20
N PHE A 20 5.81 -4.36 11.31
CA PHE A 20 4.59 -4.56 12.08
C PHE A 20 4.87 -4.50 13.57
N HIS A 21 3.93 -3.91 14.32
CA HIS A 21 3.94 -3.95 15.77
C HIS A 21 3.52 -5.35 16.26
N ASP A 22 3.95 -5.74 17.46
CA ASP A 22 3.65 -7.06 18.03
C ASP A 22 2.14 -7.35 18.07
N GLU A 23 1.32 -6.32 18.30
CA GLU A 23 -0.15 -6.43 18.28
C GLU A 23 -0.71 -6.93 16.94
N THR A 24 -0.11 -6.52 15.82
CA THR A 24 -0.49 -7.01 14.49
C THR A 24 -0.20 -8.50 14.40
N TRP A 25 0.98 -8.93 14.84
CA TRP A 25 1.38 -10.33 14.85
C TRP A 25 0.48 -11.18 15.74
N GLN A 26 0.22 -10.73 16.97
CA GLN A 26 -0.73 -11.38 17.88
C GLN A 26 -2.11 -11.50 17.23
N LYS A 27 -2.58 -10.46 16.56
CA LYS A 27 -3.87 -10.52 15.86
C LYS A 27 -3.88 -11.56 14.75
N MET A 28 -2.80 -11.69 13.97
CA MET A 28 -2.66 -12.68 12.90
C MET A 28 -2.59 -14.12 13.41
N LEU A 29 -2.06 -14.35 14.62
CA LEU A 29 -2.00 -15.66 15.28
C LEU A 29 -3.33 -16.10 15.91
N THR A 30 -4.23 -15.15 16.16
CA THR A 30 -5.54 -15.43 16.76
C THR A 30 -6.60 -15.71 15.70
N THR A 31 -7.60 -16.48 16.09
CA THR A 31 -8.77 -16.81 15.27
C THR A 31 -10.04 -16.38 15.96
N GLU A 32 -11.09 -16.18 15.17
CA GLU A 32 -12.46 -16.01 15.67
C GLU A 32 -13.44 -16.81 14.82
N VAL A 33 -14.68 -16.96 15.27
CA VAL A 33 -15.72 -17.64 14.46
C VAL A 33 -16.02 -16.82 13.21
N SER A 34 -16.05 -17.46 12.04
CA SER A 34 -16.37 -16.79 10.78
C SER A 34 -17.81 -16.26 10.77
N ASN A 35 -17.97 -15.01 10.34
CA ASN A 35 -19.28 -14.38 10.17
C ASN A 35 -20.05 -14.91 8.94
N TYR A 36 -19.36 -15.64 8.06
CA TYR A 36 -19.97 -16.27 6.88
C TYR A 36 -20.37 -17.72 7.15
N ASN A 37 -19.64 -18.43 8.02
CA ASN A 37 -19.93 -19.80 8.41
C ASN A 37 -19.54 -20.04 9.88
N PRO A 38 -20.50 -20.20 10.81
CA PRO A 38 -20.21 -20.40 12.23
C PRO A 38 -19.40 -21.67 12.56
N LYS A 39 -19.28 -22.62 11.63
CA LYS A 39 -18.47 -23.83 11.79
C LYS A 39 -16.99 -23.64 11.44
N GLU A 40 -16.61 -22.48 10.91
CA GLU A 40 -15.26 -22.19 10.45
C GLU A 40 -14.57 -21.14 11.31
N ALA A 41 -13.25 -21.29 11.46
CA ALA A 41 -12.40 -20.27 12.04
C ALA A 41 -12.00 -19.24 10.96
N TYR A 42 -12.22 -17.96 11.26
CA TYR A 42 -11.66 -16.85 10.52
C TYR A 42 -10.25 -16.55 11.02
N PHE A 43 -9.31 -16.48 10.09
CA PHE A 43 -7.93 -16.10 10.32
C PHE A 43 -7.70 -14.70 9.79
N PHE A 44 -7.05 -13.83 10.58
CA PHE A 44 -6.64 -12.49 10.17
C PHE A 44 -5.40 -12.54 9.24
N ARG A 45 -5.52 -13.24 8.11
CA ARG A 45 -4.39 -13.60 7.24
C ARG A 45 -4.20 -12.70 6.03
N PHE A 46 -5.14 -11.79 5.76
CA PHE A 46 -5.08 -10.90 4.60
C PHE A 46 -4.75 -9.48 5.01
N MET A 47 -3.81 -8.89 4.28
CA MET A 47 -3.42 -7.50 4.42
C MET A 47 -3.96 -6.69 3.25
N VAL A 48 -4.47 -5.50 3.55
CA VAL A 48 -4.89 -4.51 2.56
C VAL A 48 -3.92 -3.35 2.67
N ILE A 49 -3.34 -2.94 1.53
CA ILE A 49 -2.34 -1.89 1.48
C ILE A 49 -2.86 -0.81 0.54
N GLY A 50 -2.98 0.41 1.06
CA GLY A 50 -3.35 1.59 0.30
C GLY A 50 -2.09 2.33 -0.09
N LEU A 51 -1.91 2.56 -1.39
CA LEU A 51 -0.80 3.31 -1.97
C LEU A 51 -1.36 4.60 -2.55
N ALA A 52 -0.78 5.72 -2.17
CA ALA A 52 -1.18 7.03 -2.67
C ALA A 52 0.06 7.82 -3.09
N PRO A 53 -0.10 8.82 -3.98
CA PRO A 53 1.00 9.68 -4.39
C PRO A 53 1.76 10.30 -3.22
N GLU A 54 2.96 10.79 -3.52
CA GLU A 54 3.96 11.27 -2.57
C GLU A 54 4.52 10.15 -1.66
N GLY A 55 4.41 8.88 -2.06
CA GLY A 55 4.94 7.75 -1.30
C GLY A 55 4.12 7.40 -0.05
N LYS A 56 2.88 7.87 0.05
CA LYS A 56 2.01 7.65 1.21
C LYS A 56 1.46 6.23 1.21
N VAL A 57 1.67 5.51 2.31
CA VAL A 57 1.20 4.14 2.48
C VAL A 57 0.40 3.98 3.77
N ARG A 58 -0.71 3.26 3.68
CA ARG A 58 -1.51 2.82 4.82
C ARG A 58 -1.78 1.33 4.73
N VAL A 59 -1.96 0.69 5.88
CA VAL A 59 -2.07 -0.77 5.99
C VAL A 59 -3.23 -1.14 6.90
N TRP A 60 -4.00 -2.14 6.48
CA TRP A 60 -5.07 -2.72 7.27
C TRP A 60 -4.98 -4.25 7.27
N LEU A 61 -5.49 -4.88 8.33
CA LEU A 61 -5.85 -6.30 8.31
C LEU A 61 -7.30 -6.45 7.85
N LYS A 62 -7.54 -7.38 6.93
CA LYS A 62 -8.90 -7.73 6.50
C LYS A 62 -9.67 -8.29 7.68
N ASN A 63 -10.82 -7.70 7.95
CA ASN A 63 -11.67 -8.12 9.06
C ASN A 63 -12.75 -9.12 8.58
N ASN A 64 -13.33 -9.82 9.54
CA ASN A 64 -14.35 -10.85 9.32
C ASN A 64 -15.71 -10.20 9.03
N GLY A 65 -15.93 -9.70 7.80
CA GLY A 65 -17.18 -9.05 7.40
C GLY A 65 -17.46 -7.67 8.04
N ARG A 66 -16.48 -7.12 8.75
CA ARG A 66 -16.51 -5.80 9.38
C ARG A 66 -15.52 -4.85 8.68
N PRO A 67 -15.51 -3.53 8.97
CA PRO A 67 -14.46 -2.65 8.47
C PRO A 67 -13.06 -3.17 8.81
N ASN A 68 -12.13 -3.01 7.87
CA ASN A 68 -10.76 -3.47 8.02
C ASN A 68 -10.05 -2.75 9.16
N LEU A 69 -9.18 -3.47 9.86
CA LEU A 69 -8.50 -2.97 11.05
C LEU A 69 -7.25 -2.21 10.65
N GLU A 70 -7.22 -0.89 10.82
CA GLU A 70 -6.05 -0.06 10.48
C GLU A 70 -4.89 -0.40 11.42
N GLN A 71 -3.69 -0.59 10.84
CA GLN A 71 -2.49 -0.95 11.58
C GLN A 71 -1.68 0.31 11.91
N THR A 72 -2.26 1.22 12.70
CA THR A 72 -1.71 2.57 12.98
C THR A 72 -0.35 2.57 13.66
N LYS A 73 0.00 1.49 14.38
CA LYS A 73 1.32 1.32 15.02
C LYS A 73 2.39 0.74 14.10
N THR A 74 2.04 0.37 12.87
CA THR A 74 3.02 -0.13 11.90
C THR A 74 3.99 0.99 11.56
N LYS A 75 5.28 0.74 11.72
CA LYS A 75 6.29 1.66 11.20
C LYS A 75 6.41 1.43 9.70
N ILE A 76 6.18 2.49 8.94
CA ILE A 76 6.18 2.50 7.47
C ILE A 76 7.34 3.39 7.04
N ILE A 77 8.22 2.85 6.22
CA ILE A 77 9.34 3.57 5.63
C ILE A 77 9.16 3.48 4.12
N THR A 78 8.99 4.61 3.44
CA THR A 78 8.91 4.67 1.99
C THR A 78 10.03 5.56 1.47
N VAL A 79 10.82 5.04 0.53
CA VAL A 79 11.95 5.74 -0.10
C VAL A 79 11.82 5.73 -1.62
N SER A 80 12.54 6.63 -2.30
CA SER A 80 12.54 6.73 -3.77
C SER A 80 13.87 7.22 -4.32
N GLY A 81 14.07 7.08 -5.63
CA GLY A 81 15.25 7.59 -6.32
C GLY A 81 16.56 6.95 -5.87
N LYS A 82 17.49 7.77 -5.37
CA LYS A 82 18.84 7.29 -4.98
C LYS A 82 18.83 6.42 -3.72
N GLU A 83 17.79 6.54 -2.90
CA GLU A 83 17.62 5.80 -1.65
C GLU A 83 17.01 4.41 -1.85
N LEU A 84 16.59 4.07 -3.08
CA LEU A 84 16.16 2.73 -3.42
C LEU A 84 17.32 1.74 -3.25
N ASP A 85 17.00 0.57 -2.70
CA ASP A 85 17.94 -0.54 -2.54
C ASP A 85 17.44 -1.74 -3.36
N MET A 86 16.43 -2.43 -2.86
CA MET A 86 15.80 -3.58 -3.54
C MET A 86 15.23 -3.23 -4.91
N CYS A 87 14.63 -2.05 -5.04
CA CYS A 87 13.92 -1.66 -6.26
C CYS A 87 14.81 -0.91 -7.26
N LYS A 88 16.10 -0.74 -6.94
CA LYS A 88 17.03 0.06 -7.74
C LYS A 88 17.32 -0.61 -9.08
N GLY A 89 17.02 0.09 -10.16
CA GLY A 89 17.26 -0.41 -11.53
C GLY A 89 16.33 -1.54 -11.97
N ILE A 90 15.31 -1.87 -11.18
CA ILE A 90 14.33 -2.92 -11.51
C ILE A 90 13.28 -2.41 -12.48
N THR A 91 12.85 -1.16 -12.34
CA THR A 91 11.85 -0.58 -13.25
C THR A 91 12.40 -0.41 -14.66
N GLY A 92 11.57 -0.69 -15.66
CA GLY A 92 11.82 -0.31 -17.06
C GLY A 92 11.70 1.21 -17.29
N HIS A 93 11.30 1.98 -16.27
CA HIS A 93 11.06 3.41 -16.32
C HIS A 93 12.01 4.19 -15.38
N PRO A 94 13.33 4.14 -15.59
CA PRO A 94 14.31 4.75 -14.68
C PRO A 94 14.22 6.28 -14.60
N TYR A 95 13.64 6.92 -15.61
CA TYR A 95 13.38 8.36 -15.66
C TYR A 95 11.92 8.72 -15.38
N GLY A 96 11.15 7.78 -14.84
CA GLY A 96 9.74 7.94 -14.54
C GLY A 96 8.80 7.59 -15.70
N TYR A 97 7.50 7.65 -15.40
CA TYR A 97 6.43 7.35 -16.33
C TYR A 97 6.09 8.57 -17.19
N VAL A 98 5.90 8.37 -18.48
CA VAL A 98 5.27 9.37 -19.35
C VAL A 98 3.79 9.04 -19.38
N TYR A 99 2.93 10.05 -19.23
CA TYR A 99 1.50 9.86 -19.43
C TYR A 99 1.24 9.62 -20.92
N TYR A 100 0.51 8.57 -21.25
CA TYR A 100 0.15 8.22 -22.62
C TYR A 100 -1.35 8.37 -22.87
N GLY A 101 -1.70 8.54 -24.15
CA GLY A 101 -3.08 8.66 -24.62
C GLY A 101 -3.79 9.86 -24.01
N GLU A 102 -5.03 9.63 -23.58
CA GLU A 102 -5.92 10.66 -23.01
C GLU A 102 -5.65 10.94 -21.53
N THR A 103 -4.70 10.24 -20.90
CA THR A 103 -4.39 10.40 -19.46
C THR A 103 -4.06 11.85 -19.08
N PRO A 104 -3.21 12.59 -19.81
CA PRO A 104 -2.93 14.00 -19.49
C PRO A 104 -4.18 14.86 -19.45
N ASP A 105 -5.06 14.73 -20.43
CA ASP A 105 -6.30 15.52 -20.51
C ASP A 105 -7.32 15.07 -19.46
N PHE A 106 -7.38 13.77 -19.17
CA PHE A 106 -8.25 13.23 -18.13
C PHE A 106 -7.88 13.75 -16.74
N ILE A 107 -6.60 13.86 -16.40
CA ILE A 107 -6.17 14.29 -15.05
C ILE A 107 -6.13 15.81 -14.91
N LYS A 108 -6.02 16.55 -16.01
CA LYS A 108 -5.85 18.01 -16.03
C LYS A 108 -6.97 18.77 -15.31
N GLY A 109 -6.58 19.64 -14.40
CA GLY A 109 -7.42 20.43 -13.53
C GLY A 109 -8.12 19.65 -12.41
N LYS A 110 -7.86 18.34 -12.24
CA LYS A 110 -8.55 17.56 -11.20
C LYS A 110 -7.87 17.70 -9.86
N GLU A 111 -8.67 18.06 -8.86
CA GLU A 111 -8.24 18.11 -7.47
C GLU A 111 -8.41 16.75 -6.81
N TYR A 112 -7.30 16.23 -6.29
CA TYR A 112 -7.26 15.05 -5.45
C TYR A 112 -6.77 15.44 -4.06
N PRO A 113 -7.02 14.62 -3.02
CA PRO A 113 -6.52 14.88 -1.66
C PRO A 113 -4.98 15.05 -1.53
N TYR A 114 -4.24 14.78 -2.59
CA TYR A 114 -2.79 14.82 -2.69
C TYR A 114 -2.29 15.73 -3.82
N GLY A 115 -3.12 16.66 -4.30
CA GLY A 115 -2.71 17.70 -5.27
C GLY A 115 -3.67 17.87 -6.43
N ILE A 116 -3.42 18.92 -7.20
CA ILE A 116 -4.11 19.22 -8.45
C ILE A 116 -3.20 18.78 -9.60
N TRP A 117 -3.76 17.99 -10.51
CA TRP A 117 -3.05 17.46 -11.68
C TRP A 117 -3.63 18.01 -12.97
#